data_AF-A0A4Z0V878-F1
#
_entry.id   AF-A0A4Z0V878-F1
#
_cell.length_a   1.000
_cell.length_b   1.000
_cell.length_c   1.000
_cell.angle_alpha   90.00
_cell.angle_beta   90.00
_cell.angle_gamma   90.00
#
_symmetry.space_group_name_H-M   'P 1'
#
loop_
_entity.id
_entity.type
_entity.pdbx_description
1 polymer ?
#
loop_
_entity_poly.entity_id
_entity_poly.type
_entity_poly.pdbx_seq_one_letter_code
_entity_poly.pdbx_strand_id
1 'polypeptide(L)'
;MSNSTISTCELPRTIQDWNYYTSEDKPFNLSGNNPDLNIDNNQAIRVERVAARFDFRDGSVDGKNDATLNGIGDFTYEVVTDWATKDPIVNVTLQKMAFVNMNKTFYALRHVSGDGRPVNSEICKPELPWVFQNGTIVEPYGNYVVDGNYTWKEEALAAFANISSSNTYNFSEGLEYPLFNPDGSIDNTGDGTDNWGTSICAEVINGEQDNDQEWNKPGNKGDYHIWRYATENTIAGISDQKNGVSTGIVFKGKMSAPKALESSTDEALRTLATILNDNGAGLGDHETAPILYSFANNLYVSWHNIFKAAIKEAIPGFKKIEGTDNWQPTEITRSTGLFKAVFGEGGFGTLRFQIVSKDANGNVTDYNIVTDKNATNFETAIDTEVTYNDKCADKAWNDWNNAGKPANGDIKDAFKAAVTGADITIYQRSNDNKFGWGYYCYYYYWNRHNDNRNNGVMGPMEFAVVRNNVYKIAVTKLSRLGHPRISENDPENPTPDTDDEVNNVYITVETETLPWVVRINNIEF
;
A
#
# COMPACT_ATOMS: atom_id res chain seq x y z
N MET A 1 27.98 -11.10 -8.56
CA MET A 1 28.66 -11.04 -7.24
C MET A 1 29.83 -10.09 -7.37
N SER A 2 30.24 -9.44 -6.29
CA SER A 2 31.39 -8.53 -6.24
C SER A 2 32.13 -8.67 -4.91
N ASN A 3 33.34 -8.11 -4.80
CA ASN A 3 34.14 -8.21 -3.58
C ASN A 3 33.38 -7.60 -2.39
N SER A 4 33.25 -8.35 -1.29
CA SER A 4 32.67 -7.84 -0.04
C SER A 4 33.71 -7.08 0.80
N THR A 5 34.99 -7.40 0.59
CA THR A 5 36.13 -6.78 1.28
C THR A 5 37.29 -6.61 0.31
N ILE A 6 38.12 -5.60 0.54
CA ILE A 6 39.39 -5.46 -0.18
C ILE A 6 40.26 -6.69 0.11
N SER A 7 40.66 -7.40 -0.95
CA SER A 7 41.53 -8.58 -0.88
C SER A 7 42.84 -8.25 -1.58
N THR A 8 43.97 -8.36 -0.89
CA THR A 8 45.29 -8.00 -1.43
C THR A 8 46.07 -9.25 -1.80
N CYS A 9 46.35 -9.46 -3.08
CA CYS A 9 47.20 -10.55 -3.56
C CYS A 9 48.62 -10.06 -3.89
N GLU A 10 49.63 -10.91 -3.71
CA GLU A 10 50.97 -10.68 -4.24
C GLU A 10 51.01 -11.13 -5.71
N LEU A 11 51.63 -10.32 -6.56
CA LEU A 11 51.79 -10.57 -7.99
C LEU A 11 53.28 -10.85 -8.31
N PRO A 12 53.57 -11.52 -9.44
CA PRO A 12 54.93 -11.63 -9.97
C PRO A 12 55.58 -10.24 -10.10
N ARG A 13 56.80 -10.09 -9.55
CA ARG A 13 57.46 -8.78 -9.38
C ARG A 13 57.98 -8.20 -10.69
N THR A 14 58.31 -9.06 -11.64
CA THR A 14 58.88 -8.69 -12.93
C THR A 14 58.13 -9.34 -14.09
N ILE A 15 58.28 -8.80 -15.29
CA ILE A 15 57.68 -9.40 -16.49
C ILE A 15 58.27 -10.80 -16.79
N GLN A 16 59.52 -11.06 -16.40
CA GLN A 16 60.15 -12.37 -16.56
C GLN A 16 59.52 -13.43 -15.65
N ASP A 17 59.11 -13.04 -14.45
CA ASP A 17 58.43 -13.92 -13.50
C ASP A 17 57.07 -14.40 -14.03
N TRP A 18 56.43 -13.62 -14.90
CA TRP A 18 55.20 -14.04 -15.57
C TRP A 18 55.41 -15.21 -16.55
N ASN A 19 56.64 -15.47 -17.01
CA ASN A 19 56.91 -16.58 -17.93
C ASN A 19 56.58 -17.96 -17.32
N TYR A 20 56.57 -18.08 -15.99
CA TYR A 20 56.15 -19.31 -15.30
C TYR A 20 54.65 -19.60 -15.48
N TYR A 21 53.85 -18.60 -15.85
CA TYR A 21 52.38 -18.67 -15.91
C TYR A 21 51.81 -18.29 -17.28
N THR A 22 52.40 -18.81 -18.36
CA THR A 22 52.01 -18.46 -19.75
C THR A 22 51.26 -19.55 -20.49
N SER A 23 50.89 -20.64 -19.82
CA SER A 23 50.21 -21.79 -20.41
C SER A 23 49.00 -22.23 -19.59
N GLU A 24 48.03 -22.86 -20.26
CA GLU A 24 46.78 -23.34 -19.65
C GLU A 24 47.00 -24.33 -18.50
N ASP A 25 48.09 -25.10 -18.54
CA ASP A 25 48.48 -26.05 -17.49
C ASP A 25 49.25 -25.41 -16.32
N LYS A 26 49.58 -24.12 -16.43
CA LYS A 26 50.27 -23.34 -15.39
C LYS A 26 49.62 -21.96 -15.21
N PRO A 27 48.34 -21.88 -14.81
CA PRO A 27 47.71 -20.59 -14.53
C PRO A 27 48.32 -19.96 -13.27
N PHE A 28 48.27 -18.64 -13.17
CA PHE A 28 48.60 -17.93 -11.93
C PHE A 28 47.37 -17.92 -11.02
N ASN A 29 47.52 -18.35 -9.77
CA ASN A 29 46.41 -18.43 -8.82
C ASN A 29 46.33 -17.15 -7.96
N LEU A 30 45.28 -16.35 -8.15
CA LEU A 30 45.07 -15.11 -7.40
C LEU A 30 44.57 -15.33 -5.97
N SER A 31 44.14 -16.55 -5.65
CA SER A 31 43.58 -16.94 -4.35
C SER A 31 44.12 -18.31 -3.89
N GLY A 32 45.35 -18.63 -4.26
CA GLY A 32 45.97 -19.93 -4.01
C GLY A 32 47.48 -19.86 -4.05
N ASN A 33 48.11 -21.02 -3.88
CA ASN A 33 49.57 -21.11 -3.85
C ASN A 33 50.18 -21.10 -5.26
N ASN A 34 51.24 -20.32 -5.45
CA ASN A 34 52.02 -20.21 -6.69
C ASN A 34 53.48 -20.61 -6.40
N PRO A 35 53.79 -21.92 -6.44
CA PRO A 35 55.04 -22.47 -5.93
C PRO A 35 56.27 -22.05 -6.74
N ASP A 36 56.13 -21.80 -8.06
CA ASP A 36 57.26 -21.44 -8.93
C ASP A 36 57.93 -20.11 -8.52
N LEU A 37 57.19 -19.20 -7.87
CA LEU A 37 57.70 -17.94 -7.33
C LEU A 37 57.63 -17.85 -5.81
N ASN A 38 57.21 -18.92 -5.13
CA ASN A 38 56.94 -18.94 -3.68
C ASN A 38 56.00 -17.79 -3.25
N ILE A 39 54.96 -17.54 -4.05
CA ILE A 39 53.90 -16.56 -3.75
C ILE A 39 52.71 -17.32 -3.17
N ASP A 40 52.34 -17.00 -1.93
CA ASP A 40 51.20 -17.62 -1.25
C ASP A 40 50.02 -16.65 -1.18
N ASN A 41 49.02 -16.86 -2.05
CA ASN A 41 47.75 -16.14 -2.05
C ASN A 41 46.60 -17.00 -1.47
N ASN A 42 46.85 -18.02 -0.62
CA ASN A 42 45.84 -18.96 -0.07
C ASN A 42 44.69 -18.34 0.77
N GLN A 43 44.51 -17.03 0.72
CA GLN A 43 43.33 -16.39 1.27
C GLN A 43 42.14 -16.49 0.30
N ALA A 44 41.02 -16.92 0.83
CA ALA A 44 39.73 -16.87 0.15
C ALA A 44 39.35 -15.44 -0.22
N ILE A 45 38.94 -15.20 -1.47
CA ILE A 45 38.36 -13.92 -1.87
C ILE A 45 36.89 -13.93 -1.44
N ARG A 46 36.54 -12.99 -0.55
CA ARG A 46 35.18 -12.84 -0.05
C ARG A 46 34.34 -12.04 -1.04
N VAL A 47 33.23 -12.62 -1.46
CA VAL A 47 32.30 -12.00 -2.41
C VAL A 47 30.88 -11.97 -1.88
N GLU A 48 30.15 -10.91 -2.24
CA GLU A 48 28.75 -10.69 -1.93
C GLU A 48 27.88 -10.58 -3.20
N ARG A 49 26.58 -10.77 -3.04
CA ARG A 49 25.61 -10.49 -4.11
C ARG A 49 25.49 -8.97 -4.29
N VAL A 50 25.38 -8.55 -5.55
CA VAL A 50 25.19 -7.13 -5.92
C VAL A 50 23.73 -6.68 -5.83
N ALA A 51 22.84 -7.59 -5.47
CA ALA A 51 21.40 -7.39 -5.37
C ALA A 51 20.91 -7.90 -4.03
N ALA A 52 19.78 -7.36 -3.58
CA ALA A 52 18.94 -7.96 -2.56
C ALA A 52 17.99 -8.99 -3.17
N ARG A 53 17.41 -9.85 -2.34
CA ARG A 53 16.33 -10.77 -2.71
C ARG A 53 15.12 -10.53 -1.84
N PHE A 54 13.96 -10.56 -2.46
CA PHE A 54 12.67 -10.51 -1.80
C PHE A 54 12.01 -11.88 -1.93
N ASP A 55 11.65 -12.44 -0.79
CA ASP A 55 10.92 -13.69 -0.69
C ASP A 55 9.55 -13.40 -0.10
N PHE A 56 8.52 -14.05 -0.63
CA PHE A 56 7.15 -13.85 -0.23
C PHE A 56 6.50 -15.16 0.18
N ARG A 57 5.62 -15.08 1.18
CA ARG A 57 4.65 -16.14 1.48
C ARG A 57 3.28 -15.52 1.71
N ASP A 58 2.26 -16.35 1.60
CA ASP A 58 0.95 -15.97 2.13
C ASP A 58 0.98 -15.99 3.67
N GLY A 59 0.42 -14.96 4.27
CA GLY A 59 0.24 -14.84 5.72
C GLY A 59 -1.22 -14.68 6.12
N SER A 60 -2.17 -14.80 5.19
CA SER A 60 -3.59 -14.78 5.52
C SER A 60 -3.95 -15.97 6.40
N VAL A 61 -4.88 -15.75 7.33
CA VAL A 61 -5.34 -16.79 8.25
C VAL A 61 -6.61 -17.41 7.66
N ASP A 62 -6.46 -18.37 6.75
CA ASP A 62 -7.48 -19.39 6.56
C ASP A 62 -6.88 -20.80 6.46
N GLY A 63 -6.29 -21.21 7.58
CA GLY A 63 -6.19 -22.61 7.97
C GLY A 63 -6.99 -22.78 9.26
N LYS A 64 -8.33 -22.77 9.20
CA LYS A 64 -9.14 -23.27 10.32
C LYS A 64 -8.78 -24.75 10.54
N ASN A 65 -7.80 -24.99 11.41
CA ASN A 65 -7.34 -26.28 11.94
C ASN A 65 -6.56 -27.19 10.98
N ASP A 66 -5.93 -26.70 9.92
CA ASP A 66 -5.03 -27.55 9.11
C ASP A 66 -3.59 -27.50 9.61
N ALA A 67 -3.21 -28.51 10.40
CA ALA A 67 -1.85 -28.70 10.90
C ALA A 67 -0.81 -29.00 9.79
N THR A 68 -1.25 -29.22 8.54
CA THR A 68 -0.38 -29.52 7.39
C THR A 68 -0.03 -28.29 6.55
N LEU A 69 -0.74 -27.16 6.72
CA LEU A 69 -0.54 -25.95 5.92
C LEU A 69 0.48 -24.96 6.51
N ASN A 70 1.13 -25.28 7.63
CA ASN A 70 2.10 -24.40 8.32
C ASN A 70 1.63 -22.93 8.49
N GLY A 71 0.32 -22.68 8.52
CA GLY A 71 -0.25 -21.33 8.67
C GLY A 71 -0.37 -20.49 7.38
N ILE A 72 -0.33 -21.10 6.20
CA ILE A 72 -0.62 -20.45 4.90
C ILE A 72 -2.13 -20.48 4.63
N GLY A 73 -2.70 -19.34 4.23
CA GLY A 73 -4.12 -19.20 3.86
C GLY A 73 -4.36 -19.14 2.34
N ASP A 74 -5.41 -18.43 1.93
CA ASP A 74 -5.86 -18.27 0.54
C ASP A 74 -5.81 -16.81 0.05
N PHE A 75 -4.95 -15.99 0.69
CA PHE A 75 -4.87 -14.54 0.54
C PHE A 75 -6.13 -13.74 0.91
N THR A 76 -7.15 -14.36 1.53
CA THR A 76 -8.38 -13.67 1.96
C THR A 76 -8.28 -13.18 3.40
N TYR A 77 -8.67 -11.93 3.62
CA TYR A 77 -8.67 -11.29 4.93
C TYR A 77 -10.05 -10.72 5.23
N GLU A 78 -10.54 -10.90 6.44
CA GLU A 78 -11.77 -10.28 6.95
C GLU A 78 -11.46 -8.84 7.37
N VAL A 79 -12.03 -7.84 6.67
CA VAL A 79 -11.59 -6.43 6.80
C VAL A 79 -12.65 -5.54 7.44
N VAL A 80 -13.88 -5.61 6.95
CA VAL A 80 -15.03 -4.92 7.55
C VAL A 80 -15.84 -5.95 8.29
N THR A 81 -16.10 -5.71 9.57
CA THR A 81 -16.87 -6.62 10.43
C THR A 81 -18.03 -5.88 11.09
N ASP A 82 -19.08 -6.62 11.42
CA ASP A 82 -20.15 -6.10 12.26
C ASP A 82 -19.56 -5.75 13.64
N TRP A 83 -19.86 -4.55 14.15
CA TRP A 83 -19.24 -4.09 15.38
C TRP A 83 -19.69 -4.90 16.60
N ALA A 84 -20.91 -5.46 16.59
CA ALA A 84 -21.52 -6.17 17.70
C ALA A 84 -21.20 -7.66 17.67
N THR A 85 -21.37 -8.32 16.52
CA THR A 85 -21.14 -9.77 16.41
C THR A 85 -19.70 -10.13 16.03
N LYS A 86 -18.95 -9.17 15.46
CA LYS A 86 -17.64 -9.38 14.83
C LYS A 86 -17.67 -10.26 13.59
N ASP A 87 -18.86 -10.55 13.05
CA ASP A 87 -18.98 -11.31 11.81
C ASP A 87 -18.44 -10.50 10.62
N PRO A 88 -17.75 -11.14 9.67
CA PRO A 88 -17.26 -10.46 8.47
C PRO A 88 -18.41 -9.95 7.59
N ILE A 89 -18.25 -8.73 7.10
CA ILE A 89 -19.13 -8.06 6.13
C ILE A 89 -18.42 -7.94 4.78
N VAL A 90 -17.16 -7.51 4.79
CA VAL A 90 -16.32 -7.38 3.59
C VAL A 90 -15.00 -8.08 3.82
N ASN A 91 -14.70 -8.99 2.92
CA ASN A 91 -13.42 -9.64 2.79
C ASN A 91 -12.61 -8.99 1.67
N VAL A 92 -11.29 -9.03 1.78
CA VAL A 92 -10.38 -8.62 0.72
C VAL A 92 -9.44 -9.78 0.42
N THR A 93 -9.42 -10.22 -0.84
CA THR A 93 -8.45 -11.23 -1.30
C THR A 93 -7.32 -10.52 -2.03
N LEU A 94 -6.08 -10.68 -1.58
CA LEU A 94 -4.91 -10.14 -2.27
C LEU A 94 -4.59 -11.00 -3.50
N GLN A 95 -4.63 -10.38 -4.68
CA GLN A 95 -4.53 -11.10 -5.96
C GLN A 95 -3.23 -10.85 -6.70
N LYS A 96 -2.74 -9.61 -6.64
CA LYS A 96 -1.50 -9.19 -7.29
C LYS A 96 -0.63 -8.42 -6.30
N MET A 97 0.67 -8.46 -6.55
CA MET A 97 1.68 -7.68 -5.84
C MET A 97 2.64 -7.07 -6.87
N ALA A 98 3.07 -5.84 -6.66
CA ALA A 98 3.97 -5.13 -7.58
C ALA A 98 5.13 -4.53 -6.80
N PHE A 99 6.32 -4.53 -7.40
CA PHE A 99 7.54 -4.04 -6.77
C PHE A 99 7.91 -2.71 -7.41
N VAL A 100 7.76 -1.64 -6.63
CA VAL A 100 7.85 -0.26 -7.12
C VAL A 100 9.11 0.44 -6.64
N ASN A 101 9.55 1.43 -7.41
CA ASN A 101 10.71 2.27 -7.12
C ASN A 101 12.02 1.49 -6.98
N MET A 102 12.29 0.57 -7.88
CA MET A 102 13.58 -0.12 -7.94
C MET A 102 14.63 0.82 -8.54
N ASN A 103 15.81 0.93 -7.93
CA ASN A 103 16.83 1.86 -8.42
C ASN A 103 17.44 1.41 -9.76
N LYS A 104 17.61 2.31 -10.73
CA LYS A 104 18.21 1.94 -12.03
C LYS A 104 19.72 1.81 -11.99
N THR A 105 20.37 2.50 -11.05
CA THR A 105 21.82 2.46 -10.92
C THR A 105 22.22 2.04 -9.51
N PHE A 106 23.38 1.39 -9.41
CA PHE A 106 24.00 0.99 -8.15
C PHE A 106 25.50 0.85 -8.40
N TYR A 107 26.31 1.00 -7.37
CA TYR A 107 27.75 0.76 -7.47
C TYR A 107 28.05 -0.74 -7.60
N ALA A 108 29.00 -1.13 -8.45
CA ALA A 108 29.39 -2.55 -8.54
C ALA A 108 30.01 -3.08 -7.24
N LEU A 109 30.82 -2.25 -6.58
CA LEU A 109 31.36 -2.47 -5.23
C LEU A 109 30.54 -1.68 -4.23
N ARG A 110 30.41 -2.17 -2.99
CA ARG A 110 29.68 -1.44 -1.96
C ARG A 110 30.43 -0.16 -1.57
N HIS A 111 29.71 0.95 -1.50
CA HIS A 111 30.19 2.20 -0.91
C HIS A 111 29.46 2.44 0.40
N VAL A 112 30.17 2.87 1.43
CA VAL A 112 29.57 3.30 2.70
C VAL A 112 30.12 4.67 3.11
N SER A 113 29.33 5.45 3.83
CA SER A 113 29.78 6.71 4.42
C SER A 113 29.02 7.01 5.71
N GLY A 114 29.52 7.96 6.51
CA GLY A 114 28.87 8.34 7.77
C GLY A 114 27.55 9.09 7.58
N ASP A 115 27.30 9.63 6.39
CA ASP A 115 26.16 10.51 6.09
C ASP A 115 25.35 10.06 4.86
N GLY A 116 25.66 8.90 4.27
CA GLY A 116 25.00 8.37 3.08
C GLY A 116 25.36 9.06 1.77
N ARG A 117 26.28 10.03 1.79
CA ARG A 117 26.70 10.79 0.61
C ARG A 117 27.91 10.15 -0.05
N PRO A 118 28.09 10.33 -1.38
CA PRO A 118 29.25 9.78 -2.10
C PRO A 118 30.60 10.37 -1.69
N VAL A 119 30.61 11.62 -1.21
CA VAL A 119 31.84 12.32 -0.81
C VAL A 119 32.46 11.62 0.40
N ASN A 120 33.76 11.30 0.31
CA ASN A 120 34.50 10.54 1.33
C ASN A 120 33.94 9.13 1.61
N SER A 121 33.15 8.57 0.69
CA SER A 121 32.71 7.18 0.82
C SER A 121 33.88 6.20 0.76
N GLU A 122 33.78 5.15 1.57
CA GLU A 122 34.74 4.04 1.61
C GLU A 122 34.21 2.84 0.83
N ILE A 123 35.10 2.20 0.07
CA ILE A 123 34.74 1.10 -0.83
C ILE A 123 35.01 -0.24 -0.15
N CYS A 124 34.10 -1.21 -0.33
CA CYS A 124 34.20 -2.57 0.22
C CYS A 124 34.36 -2.61 1.75
N LYS A 125 33.77 -1.63 2.44
CA LYS A 125 33.62 -1.63 3.90
C LYS A 125 32.24 -2.20 4.27
N PRO A 126 32.12 -2.87 5.43
CA PRO A 126 30.83 -3.40 5.87
C PRO A 126 29.85 -2.27 6.19
N GLU A 127 28.57 -2.56 6.00
CA GLU A 127 27.52 -1.80 6.67
C GLU A 127 27.61 -2.07 8.18
N LEU A 128 27.50 -1.00 8.97
CA LEU A 128 27.46 -1.04 10.42
C LEU A 128 26.02 -0.76 10.88
N PRO A 129 25.44 -1.61 11.74
CA PRO A 129 24.07 -1.43 12.19
C PRO A 129 23.91 -0.18 13.04
N TRP A 130 22.74 0.44 12.99
CA TRP A 130 22.37 1.53 13.88
C TRP A 130 21.89 0.98 15.23
N VAL A 131 22.38 1.56 16.33
CA VAL A 131 21.99 1.16 17.69
C VAL A 131 21.01 2.17 18.26
N PHE A 132 19.88 1.67 18.75
CA PHE A 132 18.83 2.48 19.36
C PHE A 132 18.65 2.13 20.84
N GLN A 133 18.49 3.17 21.67
CA GLN A 133 18.09 3.05 23.07
C GLN A 133 16.94 4.02 23.34
N ASN A 134 15.77 3.48 23.70
CA ASN A 134 14.52 4.24 23.92
C ASN A 134 14.17 5.17 22.74
N GLY A 135 14.34 4.70 21.50
CA GLY A 135 14.03 5.47 20.29
C GLY A 135 15.10 6.51 19.89
N THR A 136 16.19 6.62 20.65
CA THR A 136 17.30 7.53 20.33
C THR A 136 18.50 6.76 19.81
N ILE A 137 19.18 7.31 18.80
CA ILE A 137 20.43 6.76 18.26
C ILE A 137 21.54 6.92 19.31
N VAL A 138 22.28 5.85 19.57
CA VAL A 138 23.40 5.84 20.52
C VAL A 138 24.65 5.19 19.93
N GLU A 139 25.80 5.45 20.54
CA GLU A 139 27.07 4.82 20.17
C GLU A 139 27.09 3.30 20.49
N PRO A 140 27.74 2.45 19.67
CA PRO A 140 28.46 2.80 18.44
C PRO A 140 27.50 3.20 17.30
N TYR A 141 27.79 4.32 16.62
CA TYR A 141 26.99 4.74 15.46
C TYR A 141 27.14 3.78 14.28
N GLY A 142 26.05 3.63 13.52
CA GLY A 142 26.05 2.92 12.25
C GLY A 142 26.68 3.75 11.12
N ASN A 143 26.60 3.22 9.90
CA ASN A 143 26.92 3.96 8.69
C ASN A 143 25.80 3.78 7.65
N TYR A 144 25.88 4.54 6.57
CA TYR A 144 24.97 4.43 5.44
C TYR A 144 25.65 3.71 4.30
N VAL A 145 24.90 2.85 3.63
CA VAL A 145 25.28 2.40 2.29
C VAL A 145 24.92 3.51 1.31
N VAL A 146 25.87 3.88 0.45
CA VAL A 146 25.72 5.03 -0.47
C VAL A 146 24.99 4.62 -1.74
N ASP A 147 23.94 5.35 -2.07
CA ASP A 147 23.13 5.10 -3.26
C ASP A 147 23.85 5.49 -4.56
N GLY A 148 23.73 4.65 -5.59
CA GLY A 148 24.31 4.92 -6.92
C GLY A 148 23.67 6.09 -7.66
N ASN A 149 22.43 6.44 -7.31
CA ASN A 149 21.63 7.53 -7.86
C ASN A 149 21.43 8.69 -6.87
N TYR A 150 22.33 8.86 -5.89
CA TYR A 150 22.24 9.91 -4.87
C TYR A 150 21.89 11.30 -5.43
N THR A 151 22.61 11.78 -6.47
CA THR A 151 22.36 13.11 -7.05
C THR A 151 20.95 13.25 -7.63
N TRP A 152 20.46 12.23 -8.32
CA TRP A 152 19.09 12.25 -8.86
C TRP A 152 18.05 12.29 -7.73
N LYS A 153 18.27 11.57 -6.63
CA LYS A 153 17.35 11.59 -5.48
C LYS A 153 17.28 12.96 -4.83
N GLU A 154 18.40 13.66 -4.68
CA GLU A 154 18.39 15.03 -4.14
C GLU A 154 17.57 15.98 -5.03
N GLU A 155 17.70 15.84 -6.36
CA GLU A 155 16.90 16.60 -7.32
C GLU A 155 15.41 16.22 -7.27
N ALA A 156 15.10 14.93 -7.11
CA ALA A 156 13.73 14.42 -6.96
C ALA A 156 13.07 14.98 -5.70
N LEU A 157 13.73 14.84 -4.55
CA LEU A 157 13.24 15.33 -3.25
C LEU A 157 12.96 16.84 -3.29
N ALA A 158 13.83 17.62 -3.94
CA ALA A 158 13.61 19.06 -4.11
C ALA A 158 12.39 19.40 -5.01
N ALA A 159 12.00 18.49 -5.92
CA ALA A 159 10.88 18.68 -6.83
C ALA A 159 9.53 18.32 -6.21
N PHE A 160 9.47 17.36 -5.27
CA PHE A 160 8.23 16.72 -4.83
C PHE A 160 7.13 17.68 -4.36
N ALA A 161 7.48 18.71 -3.58
CA ALA A 161 6.53 19.70 -3.07
C ALA A 161 5.83 20.53 -4.16
N ASN A 162 6.33 20.50 -5.41
CA ASN A 162 5.80 21.28 -6.52
C ASN A 162 5.13 20.43 -7.62
N ILE A 163 5.09 19.10 -7.46
CA ILE A 163 4.53 18.20 -8.48
C ILE A 163 3.01 18.36 -8.55
N SER A 164 2.49 18.47 -9.77
CA SER A 164 1.05 18.53 -10.07
C SER A 164 0.78 18.16 -11.52
N SER A 165 -0.50 18.14 -11.92
CA SER A 165 -0.91 17.96 -13.32
C SER A 165 -0.35 19.01 -14.29
N SER A 166 0.10 20.17 -13.80
CA SER A 166 0.71 21.23 -14.62
C SER A 166 2.23 21.36 -14.45
N ASN A 167 2.82 20.62 -13.50
CA ASN A 167 4.25 20.61 -13.23
C ASN A 167 4.69 19.18 -12.90
N THR A 168 5.14 18.45 -13.92
CA THR A 168 5.42 17.02 -13.83
C THR A 168 6.89 16.72 -13.54
N TYR A 169 7.18 15.57 -12.93
CA TYR A 169 8.52 15.05 -12.69
C TYR A 169 8.72 13.66 -13.31
N ASN A 170 9.86 13.42 -13.95
CA ASN A 170 10.12 12.16 -14.64
C ASN A 170 10.77 11.12 -13.70
N PHE A 171 9.95 10.42 -12.91
CA PHE A 171 10.43 9.37 -11.99
C PHE A 171 11.19 8.23 -12.69
N SER A 172 10.89 7.98 -13.97
CA SER A 172 11.52 6.92 -14.75
C SER A 172 13.00 7.19 -15.06
N GLU A 173 13.54 8.37 -14.77
CA GLU A 173 14.98 8.64 -14.92
C GLU A 173 15.81 7.90 -13.89
N GLY A 174 15.40 7.90 -12.61
CA GLY A 174 16.11 7.22 -11.53
C GLY A 174 15.56 5.83 -11.20
N LEU A 175 14.28 5.59 -11.47
CA LEU A 175 13.57 4.40 -10.99
C LEU A 175 13.09 3.52 -12.14
N GLU A 176 13.25 2.22 -11.93
CA GLU A 176 12.51 1.18 -12.61
C GLU A 176 11.22 0.91 -11.82
N TYR A 177 10.13 0.77 -12.53
CA TYR A 177 8.79 0.61 -11.96
C TYR A 177 8.35 1.73 -11.00
N PRO A 178 8.33 3.01 -11.43
CA PRO A 178 7.95 4.11 -10.53
C PRO A 178 6.50 3.94 -10.04
N LEU A 179 6.28 4.12 -8.74
CA LEU A 179 4.92 4.11 -8.15
C LEU A 179 4.08 5.25 -8.74
N PHE A 180 4.68 6.44 -8.81
CA PHE A 180 4.01 7.67 -9.23
C PHE A 180 4.14 7.91 -10.72
N ASN A 181 3.03 8.31 -11.32
CA ASN A 181 3.02 8.91 -12.64
C ASN A 181 3.69 10.30 -12.59
N PRO A 182 4.07 10.88 -13.75
CA PRO A 182 4.78 12.16 -13.75
C PRO A 182 4.05 13.33 -13.08
N ASP A 183 2.73 13.29 -13.00
CA ASP A 183 1.90 14.30 -12.32
C ASP A 183 1.74 14.07 -10.81
N GLY A 184 2.39 13.04 -10.26
CA GLY A 184 2.29 12.65 -8.85
C GLY A 184 1.08 11.78 -8.52
N SER A 185 0.27 11.38 -9.51
CA SER A 185 -0.83 10.44 -9.28
C SER A 185 -0.34 9.00 -9.13
N ILE A 186 -1.11 8.20 -8.38
CA ILE A 186 -0.90 6.75 -8.29
C ILE A 186 -1.98 6.08 -9.14
N ASP A 187 -1.62 5.70 -10.35
CA ASP A 187 -2.53 4.95 -11.23
C ASP A 187 -1.74 4.01 -12.16
N ASN A 188 -1.99 2.70 -12.03
CA ASN A 188 -1.44 1.65 -12.89
C ASN A 188 -2.50 1.03 -13.82
N THR A 189 -3.47 1.84 -14.25
CA THR A 189 -4.59 1.38 -15.10
C THR A 189 -4.63 1.93 -16.52
N GLY A 190 -3.62 2.71 -16.91
CA GLY A 190 -3.45 3.17 -18.30
C GLY A 190 -3.37 1.99 -19.29
N ASP A 191 -3.74 2.27 -20.55
CA ASP A 191 -3.96 1.33 -21.66
C ASP A 191 -2.79 0.35 -21.93
N GLY A 192 -2.64 -0.67 -21.10
CA GLY A 192 -1.80 -1.84 -21.36
C GLY A 192 -0.33 -1.74 -20.92
N THR A 193 0.10 -0.70 -20.22
CA THR A 193 1.45 -0.62 -19.65
C THR A 193 1.38 -0.82 -18.14
N ASP A 194 1.60 -2.05 -17.70
CA ASP A 194 1.89 -2.31 -16.28
C ASP A 194 3.25 -1.68 -15.93
N ASN A 195 3.19 -0.50 -15.34
CA ASN A 195 4.37 0.27 -15.00
C ASN A 195 4.97 -0.16 -13.65
N TRP A 196 4.34 -1.08 -12.92
CA TRP A 196 4.80 -1.48 -11.58
C TRP A 196 5.47 -2.86 -11.55
N GLY A 197 5.63 -3.52 -12.71
CA GLY A 197 6.22 -4.85 -12.80
C GLY A 197 5.45 -5.88 -11.96
N THR A 198 4.15 -5.96 -12.16
CA THR A 198 3.20 -6.70 -11.34
C THR A 198 3.38 -8.21 -11.44
N SER A 199 3.18 -8.92 -10.33
CA SER A 199 3.16 -10.38 -10.19
C SER A 199 1.82 -10.84 -9.62
N ILE A 200 1.41 -12.07 -9.92
CA ILE A 200 0.23 -12.70 -9.31
C ILE A 200 0.66 -13.40 -8.02
N CYS A 201 0.04 -13.09 -6.88
CA CYS A 201 0.43 -13.64 -5.57
C CYS A 201 0.45 -15.17 -5.58
N ALA A 202 -0.60 -15.79 -6.14
CA ALA A 202 -0.71 -17.24 -6.27
C ALA A 202 0.37 -17.86 -7.16
N GLU A 203 0.87 -17.15 -8.17
CA GLU A 203 1.95 -17.66 -9.03
C GLU A 203 3.31 -17.58 -8.32
N VAL A 204 3.53 -16.53 -7.49
CA VAL A 204 4.73 -16.39 -6.67
C VAL A 204 4.86 -17.54 -5.66
N ILE A 205 3.80 -17.84 -4.91
CA ILE A 205 3.84 -18.94 -3.92
C ILE A 205 3.79 -20.34 -4.56
N ASN A 206 3.56 -20.45 -5.86
CA ASN A 206 3.74 -21.71 -6.61
C ASN A 206 5.09 -21.77 -7.34
N GLY A 207 5.91 -20.72 -7.19
CA GLY A 207 7.22 -20.58 -7.79
C GLY A 207 8.33 -21.27 -6.99
N GLU A 208 9.57 -20.88 -7.25
CA GLU A 208 10.75 -21.47 -6.62
C GLU A 208 10.72 -21.25 -5.09
N GLN A 209 10.70 -22.34 -4.33
CA GLN A 209 10.81 -22.30 -2.87
C GLN A 209 12.21 -21.85 -2.44
N ASP A 210 12.28 -21.07 -1.35
CA ASP A 210 13.54 -20.87 -0.66
C ASP A 210 13.90 -22.13 0.13
N ASN A 211 14.79 -22.93 -0.43
CA ASN A 211 15.21 -24.21 0.14
C ASN A 211 16.13 -24.07 1.37
N ASP A 212 16.51 -22.84 1.76
CA ASP A 212 17.23 -22.60 3.01
C ASP A 212 16.26 -22.69 4.18
N GLN A 213 16.32 -23.79 4.93
CA GLN A 213 15.42 -24.04 6.06
C GLN A 213 16.07 -23.67 7.40
N GLU A 214 17.35 -23.27 7.43
CA GLU A 214 18.05 -22.94 8.68
C GLU A 214 17.45 -21.72 9.36
N TRP A 215 17.09 -20.68 8.59
CA TRP A 215 16.48 -19.46 9.11
C TRP A 215 15.06 -19.70 9.65
N ASN A 216 14.36 -20.73 9.14
CA ASN A 216 12.99 -21.08 9.53
C ASN A 216 12.95 -22.07 10.71
N LYS A 217 14.07 -22.58 11.25
CA LYS A 217 14.01 -23.57 12.35
C LYS A 217 13.29 -23.00 13.58
N PRO A 218 12.21 -23.65 14.09
CA PRO A 218 11.82 -25.07 13.91
C PRO A 218 10.78 -25.40 12.80
N GLY A 219 10.45 -24.49 11.90
CA GLY A 219 9.56 -24.69 10.73
C GLY A 219 8.21 -23.98 10.88
N ASN A 220 8.13 -22.92 11.69
CA ASN A 220 6.89 -22.28 12.09
C ASN A 220 6.53 -21.00 11.32
N LYS A 221 7.37 -20.56 10.38
CA LYS A 221 7.16 -19.33 9.60
C LYS A 221 6.67 -19.60 8.17
N GLY A 222 6.13 -20.78 7.90
CA GLY A 222 5.69 -21.19 6.56
C GLY A 222 6.85 -21.34 5.56
N ASP A 223 6.53 -21.80 4.34
CA ASP A 223 7.50 -21.90 3.26
C ASP A 223 7.47 -20.63 2.42
N TYR A 224 8.59 -19.90 2.40
CA TYR A 224 8.77 -18.70 1.58
C TYR A 224 9.21 -19.06 0.17
N HIS A 225 8.75 -18.29 -0.80
CA HIS A 225 9.12 -18.44 -2.20
C HIS A 225 9.90 -17.23 -2.68
N ILE A 226 10.91 -17.48 -3.51
CA ILE A 226 11.72 -16.43 -4.12
C ILE A 226 10.83 -15.65 -5.09
N TRP A 227 10.66 -14.35 -4.84
CA TRP A 227 9.82 -13.50 -5.68
C TRP A 227 10.65 -12.65 -6.65
N ARG A 228 11.54 -11.81 -6.13
CA ARG A 228 12.23 -10.81 -6.96
C ARG A 228 13.62 -10.46 -6.42
N TYR A 229 14.51 -10.11 -7.34
CA TYR A 229 15.82 -9.54 -7.04
C TYR A 229 15.75 -8.03 -7.22
N ALA A 230 16.40 -7.28 -6.34
CA ALA A 230 16.37 -5.83 -6.36
C ALA A 230 17.78 -5.23 -6.30
N THR A 231 17.97 -4.14 -7.02
CA THR A 231 19.15 -3.29 -6.88
C THR A 231 19.12 -2.53 -5.56
N GLU A 232 20.29 -2.07 -5.13
CA GLU A 232 20.42 -1.26 -3.93
C GLU A 232 19.69 0.08 -4.10
N ASN A 233 18.85 0.42 -3.13
CA ASN A 233 18.09 1.67 -3.04
C ASN A 233 18.18 2.18 -1.60
N THR A 234 19.08 3.13 -1.34
CA THR A 234 19.28 3.71 0.01
C THR A 234 19.09 5.22 0.01
N ILE A 235 18.76 5.77 1.18
CA ILE A 235 18.48 7.20 1.35
C ILE A 235 19.36 7.73 2.49
N ALA A 236 20.06 8.84 2.22
CA ALA A 236 21.08 9.40 3.09
C ALA A 236 20.52 10.15 4.31
N GLY A 237 19.33 10.75 4.18
CA GLY A 237 18.68 11.52 5.24
C GLY A 237 17.51 10.78 5.89
N ILE A 238 17.38 10.93 7.21
CA ILE A 238 16.25 10.36 7.96
C ILE A 238 14.93 10.91 7.41
N SER A 239 14.81 12.23 7.24
CA SER A 239 13.61 12.91 6.73
C SER A 239 13.36 12.71 5.24
N ASP A 240 14.32 12.13 4.52
CA ASP A 240 14.31 12.08 3.06
C ASP A 240 13.74 10.74 2.55
N GLN A 241 13.36 9.86 3.48
CA GLN A 241 12.70 8.58 3.23
C GLN A 241 11.22 8.85 2.91
N LYS A 242 10.97 9.02 1.61
CA LYS A 242 9.69 9.41 1.02
C LYS A 242 9.20 8.38 0.03
N ASN A 243 7.87 8.28 -0.08
CA ASN A 243 7.18 7.38 -1.00
C ASN A 243 7.69 7.51 -2.45
N GLY A 244 8.13 8.72 -2.86
CA GLY A 244 8.60 8.99 -4.22
C GLY A 244 9.95 8.37 -4.60
N VAL A 245 10.77 7.93 -3.64
CA VAL A 245 12.11 7.36 -3.88
C VAL A 245 12.35 6.00 -3.23
N SER A 246 11.66 5.70 -2.13
CA SER A 246 11.83 4.46 -1.38
C SER A 246 11.24 3.28 -2.13
N THR A 247 11.88 2.11 -2.01
CA THR A 247 11.36 0.88 -2.62
C THR A 247 10.16 0.35 -1.84
N GLY A 248 9.09 0.03 -2.56
CA GLY A 248 7.85 -0.45 -1.95
C GLY A 248 7.26 -1.66 -2.66
N ILE A 249 6.24 -2.23 -2.02
CA ILE A 249 5.40 -3.30 -2.54
C ILE A 249 3.95 -2.81 -2.50
N VAL A 250 3.29 -2.87 -3.66
CA VAL A 250 1.87 -2.57 -3.80
C VAL A 250 1.09 -3.87 -3.91
N PHE A 251 0.21 -4.16 -2.95
CA PHE A 251 -0.71 -5.27 -3.05
C PHE A 251 -2.07 -4.81 -3.59
N LYS A 252 -2.60 -5.50 -4.60
CA LYS A 252 -3.94 -5.28 -5.14
C LYS A 252 -4.92 -6.28 -4.55
N GLY A 253 -5.87 -5.78 -3.78
CA GLY A 253 -6.96 -6.55 -3.18
C GLY A 253 -8.25 -6.47 -3.98
N LYS A 254 -9.01 -7.56 -4.04
CA LYS A 254 -10.39 -7.60 -4.53
C LYS A 254 -11.35 -7.73 -3.35
N MET A 255 -12.33 -6.83 -3.27
CA MET A 255 -13.38 -6.90 -2.26
C MET A 255 -14.39 -7.98 -2.62
N SER A 256 -14.86 -8.71 -1.61
CA SER A 256 -15.96 -9.68 -1.70
C SER A 256 -16.75 -9.69 -0.39
N ALA A 257 -17.94 -10.26 -0.39
CA ALA A 257 -18.73 -10.44 0.83
C ALA A 257 -18.94 -11.94 1.12
N PRO A 258 -18.99 -12.35 2.40
CA PRO A 258 -19.39 -13.71 2.76
C PRO A 258 -20.73 -14.09 2.10
N LYS A 259 -20.76 -15.27 1.48
CA LYS A 259 -21.90 -15.72 0.65
C LYS A 259 -23.24 -15.72 1.39
N ALA A 260 -23.21 -15.99 2.69
CA ALA A 260 -24.41 -15.98 3.55
C ALA A 260 -25.12 -14.62 3.58
N LEU A 261 -24.39 -13.51 3.40
CA LEU A 261 -24.98 -12.17 3.42
C LEU A 261 -25.87 -11.89 2.22
N GLU A 262 -25.72 -12.61 1.10
CA GLU A 262 -26.65 -12.52 -0.04
C GLU A 262 -28.07 -12.98 0.30
N SER A 263 -28.24 -13.70 1.41
CA SER A 263 -29.54 -14.10 1.96
C SER A 263 -29.89 -13.35 3.25
N SER A 264 -29.18 -12.27 3.59
CA SER A 264 -29.44 -11.47 4.79
C SER A 264 -30.85 -10.88 4.76
N THR A 265 -31.48 -10.83 5.94
CA THR A 265 -32.75 -10.11 6.14
C THR A 265 -32.55 -8.60 6.10
N ASP A 266 -31.34 -8.11 6.42
CA ASP A 266 -30.96 -6.72 6.23
C ASP A 266 -30.76 -6.44 4.74
N GLU A 267 -31.60 -5.56 4.19
CA GLU A 267 -31.59 -5.20 2.77
C GLU A 267 -30.28 -4.52 2.34
N ALA A 268 -29.68 -3.69 3.20
CA ALA A 268 -28.44 -3.00 2.88
C ALA A 268 -27.27 -3.98 2.80
N LEU A 269 -27.15 -4.89 3.78
CA LEU A 269 -26.13 -5.94 3.77
C LEU A 269 -26.31 -6.89 2.58
N ARG A 270 -27.56 -7.30 2.30
CA ARG A 270 -27.87 -8.16 1.14
C ARG A 270 -27.49 -7.51 -0.18
N THR A 271 -27.82 -6.23 -0.34
CA THR A 271 -27.51 -5.47 -1.55
C THR A 271 -26.00 -5.29 -1.72
N LEU A 272 -25.30 -4.94 -0.64
CA LEU A 272 -23.83 -4.83 -0.63
C LEU A 272 -23.18 -6.15 -1.04
N ALA A 273 -23.60 -7.26 -0.44
CA ALA A 273 -23.05 -8.58 -0.74
C ALA A 273 -23.28 -8.98 -2.20
N THR A 274 -24.48 -8.72 -2.72
CA THR A 274 -24.83 -9.00 -4.13
C THR A 274 -23.91 -8.23 -5.08
N ILE A 275 -23.67 -6.94 -4.81
CA ILE A 275 -22.84 -6.08 -5.66
C ILE A 275 -21.35 -6.44 -5.59
N LEU A 276 -20.83 -6.70 -4.39
CA LEU A 276 -19.42 -7.08 -4.21
C LEU A 276 -19.11 -8.43 -4.86
N ASN A 277 -20.05 -9.38 -4.84
CA ASN A 277 -19.87 -10.71 -5.40
C ASN A 277 -20.24 -10.82 -6.90
N ASP A 278 -20.77 -9.75 -7.51
CA ASP A 278 -21.07 -9.72 -8.94
C ASP A 278 -19.77 -9.59 -9.75
N ASN A 279 -19.48 -10.64 -10.54
CA ASN A 279 -18.33 -10.70 -11.44
C ASN A 279 -18.70 -10.47 -12.92
N GLY A 280 -19.97 -10.16 -13.20
CA GLY A 280 -20.53 -9.99 -14.54
C GLY A 280 -20.36 -8.58 -15.08
N ALA A 281 -20.10 -8.48 -16.39
CA ALA A 281 -20.04 -7.19 -17.08
C ALA A 281 -21.37 -6.42 -17.05
N GLY A 282 -22.50 -7.11 -16.83
CA GLY A 282 -23.85 -6.52 -16.87
C GLY A 282 -24.14 -5.49 -15.77
N LEU A 283 -23.44 -5.55 -14.64
CA LEU A 283 -23.57 -4.55 -13.57
C LEU A 283 -22.89 -3.20 -13.93
N GLY A 284 -22.09 -3.16 -15.00
CA GLY A 284 -21.42 -1.94 -15.47
C GLY A 284 -19.99 -1.76 -14.95
N ASP A 285 -19.40 -0.64 -15.30
CA ASP A 285 -18.03 -0.25 -15.00
C ASP A 285 -17.95 0.89 -13.96
N HIS A 286 -16.83 1.60 -13.88
CA HIS A 286 -16.64 2.72 -12.94
C HIS A 286 -17.63 3.87 -13.12
N GLU A 287 -18.23 4.04 -14.30
CA GLU A 287 -19.19 5.11 -14.62
C GLU A 287 -20.65 4.67 -14.40
N THR A 288 -20.92 3.37 -14.56
CA THR A 288 -22.30 2.85 -14.64
C THR A 288 -22.69 1.93 -13.48
N ALA A 289 -21.72 1.27 -12.84
CA ALA A 289 -21.96 0.44 -11.66
C ALA A 289 -22.20 1.31 -10.40
N PRO A 290 -22.79 0.72 -9.33
CA PRO A 290 -22.89 1.39 -8.04
C PRO A 290 -21.53 1.90 -7.54
N ILE A 291 -21.49 3.12 -7.01
CA ILE A 291 -20.30 3.70 -6.38
C ILE A 291 -20.40 3.45 -4.88
N LEU A 292 -19.38 2.82 -4.29
CA LEU A 292 -19.35 2.55 -2.86
C LEU A 292 -18.64 3.69 -2.14
N TYR A 293 -19.15 4.06 -0.98
CA TYR A 293 -18.61 5.11 -0.12
C TYR A 293 -18.19 4.49 1.20
N SER A 294 -16.97 4.78 1.65
CA SER A 294 -16.47 4.29 2.94
C SER A 294 -16.22 5.45 3.89
N PHE A 295 -16.69 5.33 5.12
CA PHE A 295 -16.43 6.28 6.19
C PHE A 295 -16.23 5.51 7.51
N ALA A 296 -15.13 5.80 8.22
CA ALA A 296 -14.80 5.16 9.50
C ALA A 296 -14.92 3.61 9.48
N ASN A 297 -14.41 2.99 8.40
CA ASN A 297 -14.46 1.53 8.14
C ASN A 297 -15.86 0.93 7.88
N ASN A 298 -16.91 1.74 7.73
CA ASN A 298 -18.22 1.29 7.24
C ASN A 298 -18.32 1.52 5.73
N LEU A 299 -18.90 0.57 4.99
CA LEU A 299 -19.05 0.63 3.54
C LEU A 299 -20.52 0.75 3.13
N TYR A 300 -20.84 1.73 2.30
CA TYR A 300 -22.18 2.06 1.84
C TYR A 300 -22.29 1.89 0.32
N VAL A 301 -23.35 1.24 -0.14
CA VAL A 301 -23.57 0.87 -1.55
C VAL A 301 -23.85 2.06 -2.48
N SER A 302 -24.32 3.17 -1.92
CA SER A 302 -24.63 4.38 -2.67
C SER A 302 -24.56 5.61 -1.78
N TRP A 303 -24.54 6.80 -2.39
CA TRP A 303 -24.61 8.06 -1.66
C TRP A 303 -25.87 8.15 -0.80
N HIS A 304 -26.98 7.59 -1.31
CA HIS A 304 -28.23 7.56 -0.58
C HIS A 304 -28.15 6.70 0.70
N ASN A 305 -27.37 5.62 0.69
CA ASN A 305 -27.17 4.78 1.87
C ASN A 305 -26.36 5.51 2.96
N ILE A 306 -25.28 6.21 2.59
CA ILE A 306 -24.48 6.98 3.56
C ILE A 306 -25.25 8.19 4.08
N PHE A 307 -26.03 8.87 3.23
CA PHE A 307 -26.96 9.92 3.62
C PHE A 307 -27.98 9.42 4.66
N LYS A 308 -28.62 8.27 4.40
CA LYS A 308 -29.58 7.66 5.33
C LYS A 308 -28.94 7.32 6.67
N ALA A 309 -27.72 6.79 6.65
CA ALA A 309 -26.97 6.49 7.87
C ALA A 309 -26.65 7.76 8.67
N ALA A 310 -26.20 8.84 8.01
CA ALA A 310 -25.94 10.12 8.65
C ALA A 310 -27.18 10.71 9.34
N ILE A 311 -28.33 10.69 8.66
CA ILE A 311 -29.60 11.16 9.21
C ILE A 311 -30.04 10.28 10.39
N LYS A 312 -29.97 8.95 10.26
CA LYS A 312 -30.37 8.02 11.32
C LYS A 312 -29.53 8.18 12.59
N GLU A 313 -28.23 8.46 12.43
CA GLU A 313 -27.32 8.67 13.56
C GLU A 313 -27.58 10.02 14.26
N ALA A 314 -27.84 11.08 13.49
CA ALA A 314 -28.00 12.43 14.03
C ALA A 314 -29.41 12.76 14.53
N ILE A 315 -30.44 12.09 14.02
CA ILE A 315 -31.84 12.49 14.23
C ILE A 315 -32.64 11.32 14.82
N PRO A 316 -33.04 11.39 16.10
CA PRO A 316 -33.80 10.32 16.75
C PRO A 316 -35.26 10.23 16.26
N GLY A 317 -35.80 11.33 15.71
CA GLY A 317 -37.13 11.32 15.10
C GLY A 317 -37.60 12.68 14.61
N PHE A 318 -38.83 12.70 14.10
CA PHE A 318 -39.48 13.87 13.52
C PHE A 318 -40.84 14.14 14.17
N LYS A 319 -41.22 15.41 14.26
CA LYS A 319 -42.54 15.88 14.70
C LYS A 319 -43.18 16.77 13.63
N LYS A 320 -44.50 16.70 13.48
CA LYS A 320 -45.24 17.56 12.55
C LYS A 320 -45.19 19.01 13.02
N ILE A 321 -44.98 19.95 12.11
CA ILE A 321 -45.05 21.39 12.40
C ILE A 321 -46.53 21.79 12.39
N GLU A 322 -47.01 22.40 13.48
CA GLU A 322 -48.41 22.84 13.59
C GLU A 322 -48.79 23.80 12.45
N GLY A 323 -49.95 23.56 11.83
CA GLY A 323 -50.47 24.39 10.75
C GLY A 323 -49.81 24.18 9.38
N THR A 324 -48.91 23.21 9.21
CA THR A 324 -48.30 22.87 7.92
C THR A 324 -48.34 21.37 7.63
N ASP A 325 -48.04 20.98 6.39
CA ASP A 325 -47.81 19.58 6.01
C ASP A 325 -46.34 19.15 6.17
N ASN A 326 -45.50 20.02 6.74
CA ASN A 326 -44.09 19.76 6.95
C ASN A 326 -43.82 19.18 8.34
N TRP A 327 -42.74 18.44 8.41
CA TRP A 327 -42.17 17.89 9.63
C TRP A 327 -40.85 18.60 9.95
N GLN A 328 -40.47 18.55 11.22
CA GLN A 328 -39.17 19.00 11.70
C GLN A 328 -38.56 17.92 12.57
N PRO A 329 -37.23 17.81 12.63
CA PRO A 329 -36.57 16.91 13.57
C PRO A 329 -36.94 17.26 15.02
N THR A 330 -36.99 16.26 15.90
CA THR A 330 -37.22 16.48 17.33
C THR A 330 -35.97 17.05 18.00
N GLU A 331 -34.80 16.62 17.53
CA GLU A 331 -33.46 17.02 17.93
C GLU A 331 -32.50 16.70 16.77
N ILE A 332 -31.38 17.41 16.69
CA ILE A 332 -30.32 17.13 15.71
C ILE A 332 -28.95 17.13 16.39
N THR A 333 -28.28 15.98 16.41
CA THR A 333 -26.89 15.85 16.85
C THR A 333 -25.93 16.08 15.69
N ARG A 334 -25.55 17.35 15.44
CA ARG A 334 -24.63 17.74 14.35
C ARG A 334 -23.14 17.49 14.66
N SER A 335 -22.84 16.98 15.85
CA SER A 335 -21.47 16.71 16.29
C SER A 335 -20.96 15.33 15.86
N THR A 336 -21.83 14.45 15.36
CA THR A 336 -21.44 13.13 14.89
C THR A 336 -20.52 13.22 13.67
N GLY A 337 -19.53 12.33 13.60
CA GLY A 337 -18.55 12.33 12.51
C GLY A 337 -19.21 12.15 11.15
N LEU A 338 -20.16 11.21 11.04
CA LEU A 338 -20.83 10.91 9.78
C LEU A 338 -21.76 12.04 9.31
N PHE A 339 -22.46 12.73 10.23
CA PHE A 339 -23.27 13.89 9.87
C PHE A 339 -22.40 15.02 9.32
N LYS A 340 -21.28 15.33 10.00
CA LYS A 340 -20.34 16.34 9.52
C LYS A 340 -19.72 15.97 8.18
N ALA A 341 -19.41 14.70 7.96
CA ALA A 341 -18.87 14.25 6.68
C ALA A 341 -19.86 14.48 5.52
N VAL A 342 -21.15 14.20 5.74
CA VAL A 342 -22.17 14.35 4.69
C VAL A 342 -22.63 15.81 4.52
N PHE A 343 -22.90 16.53 5.62
CA PHE A 343 -23.57 17.84 5.61
C PHE A 343 -22.68 19.02 6.04
N GLY A 344 -21.44 18.77 6.48
CA GLY A 344 -20.54 19.79 7.02
C GLY A 344 -21.08 20.42 8.32
N GLU A 345 -20.84 21.72 8.50
CA GLU A 345 -21.32 22.48 9.67
C GLU A 345 -22.76 23.01 9.54
N GLY A 346 -23.42 22.74 8.40
CA GLY A 346 -24.77 23.24 8.12
C GLY A 346 -25.89 22.28 8.52
N GLY A 347 -27.11 22.66 8.13
CA GLY A 347 -28.28 21.78 8.17
C GLY A 347 -28.37 20.85 6.96
N PHE A 348 -29.27 19.88 7.02
CA PHE A 348 -29.58 18.98 5.88
C PHE A 348 -30.61 19.59 4.90
N GLY A 349 -31.10 20.80 5.18
CA GLY A 349 -32.07 21.49 4.33
C GLY A 349 -33.43 20.79 4.34
N THR A 350 -33.95 20.48 3.15
CA THR A 350 -35.24 19.79 2.98
C THR A 350 -35.01 18.34 2.59
N LEU A 351 -35.53 17.41 3.37
CA LEU A 351 -35.50 15.98 3.07
C LEU A 351 -36.91 15.43 2.84
N ARG A 352 -37.03 14.40 2.00
CA ARG A 352 -38.26 13.61 1.85
C ARG A 352 -38.07 12.24 2.45
N PHE A 353 -39.06 11.79 3.22
CA PHE A 353 -39.00 10.50 3.91
C PHE A 353 -40.35 9.78 3.85
N GLN A 354 -40.29 8.45 3.84
CA GLN A 354 -41.42 7.57 4.11
C GLN A 354 -41.43 7.23 5.59
N ILE A 355 -42.60 7.38 6.21
CA ILE A 355 -42.85 6.84 7.55
C ILE A 355 -43.08 5.34 7.37
N VAL A 356 -42.20 4.51 7.94
CA VAL A 356 -42.46 3.08 8.10
C VAL A 356 -42.91 2.84 9.54
N SER A 357 -43.84 1.88 9.71
CA SER A 357 -44.67 1.63 10.89
C SER A 357 -43.97 1.67 12.26
N LYS A 358 -44.76 1.93 13.31
CA LYS A 358 -44.33 1.87 14.71
C LYS A 358 -44.44 0.44 15.25
N ASP A 359 -43.59 0.06 16.20
CA ASP A 359 -43.80 -1.14 17.00
C ASP A 359 -45.04 -0.99 17.92
N ALA A 360 -45.41 -2.07 18.61
CA ALA A 360 -46.53 -2.08 19.55
C ALA A 360 -46.39 -1.08 20.72
N ASN A 361 -45.19 -0.53 20.93
CA ASN A 361 -44.88 0.43 21.99
C ASN A 361 -44.86 1.88 21.46
N GLY A 362 -45.12 2.09 20.17
CA GLY A 362 -45.16 3.41 19.54
C GLY A 362 -43.78 3.94 19.09
N ASN A 363 -42.73 3.13 19.16
CA ASN A 363 -41.40 3.49 18.65
C ASN A 363 -41.38 3.34 17.14
N VAL A 364 -40.79 4.32 16.43
CA VAL A 364 -40.58 4.21 14.99
C VAL A 364 -39.48 3.18 14.74
N THR A 365 -39.77 2.12 13.98
CA THR A 365 -38.81 1.02 13.77
C THR A 365 -37.96 1.17 12.52
N ASP A 366 -38.36 1.98 11.53
CA ASP A 366 -37.51 2.35 10.39
C ASP A 366 -37.99 3.64 9.70
N TYR A 367 -37.04 4.50 9.31
CA TYR A 367 -37.29 5.62 8.39
C TYR A 367 -36.68 5.25 7.03
N ASN A 368 -37.49 5.11 5.99
CA ASN A 368 -36.97 4.99 4.62
C ASN A 368 -36.97 6.38 3.99
N ILE A 369 -35.80 7.00 3.93
CA ILE A 369 -35.59 8.15 3.07
C ILE A 369 -35.69 7.63 1.63
N VAL A 370 -36.43 8.30 0.76
CA VAL A 370 -36.43 7.98 -0.68
C VAL A 370 -36.49 9.30 -1.42
N THR A 371 -35.67 9.41 -2.46
CA THR A 371 -35.55 10.58 -3.31
C THR A 371 -36.28 10.37 -4.64
N ASP A 372 -37.58 10.09 -4.61
CA ASP A 372 -38.39 10.06 -5.82
C ASP A 372 -39.44 11.19 -5.80
N LYS A 373 -39.40 12.04 -6.82
CA LYS A 373 -40.38 13.12 -7.04
C LYS A 373 -41.75 12.60 -7.50
N ASN A 374 -41.85 11.33 -7.90
CA ASN A 374 -43.05 10.70 -8.45
C ASN A 374 -43.71 9.67 -7.52
N ALA A 375 -43.11 9.29 -6.38
CA ALA A 375 -43.79 8.38 -5.47
C ALA A 375 -44.80 9.13 -4.59
N THR A 376 -45.93 8.49 -4.33
CA THR A 376 -47.16 9.15 -3.87
C THR A 376 -47.29 9.28 -2.35
N ASN A 377 -46.36 8.68 -1.57
CA ASN A 377 -46.48 8.54 -0.11
C ASN A 377 -45.22 9.05 0.61
N PHE A 378 -44.90 10.34 0.49
CA PHE A 378 -43.77 10.97 1.18
C PHE A 378 -44.19 12.10 2.09
N GLU A 379 -43.50 12.21 3.21
CA GLU A 379 -43.51 13.36 4.10
C GLU A 379 -42.27 14.22 3.83
N THR A 380 -42.38 15.52 4.08
CA THR A 380 -41.27 16.47 3.94
C THR A 380 -40.81 16.89 5.32
N ALA A 381 -39.51 16.70 5.63
CA ALA A 381 -38.90 17.27 6.82
C ALA A 381 -37.94 18.40 6.44
N ILE A 382 -37.92 19.44 7.26
CA ILE A 382 -37.09 20.63 7.03
C ILE A 382 -36.22 20.84 8.28
N ASP A 383 -34.93 21.08 8.08
CA ASP A 383 -34.08 21.68 9.11
C ASP A 383 -34.37 23.17 9.16
N THR A 384 -35.09 23.60 10.19
CA THR A 384 -35.42 25.02 10.40
C THR A 384 -34.42 25.75 11.29
N GLU A 385 -33.47 25.03 11.91
CA GLU A 385 -32.53 25.62 12.88
C GLU A 385 -31.31 26.21 12.20
N VAL A 386 -30.82 25.57 11.13
CA VAL A 386 -29.59 25.96 10.44
C VAL A 386 -29.78 25.85 8.94
N THR A 387 -29.21 26.80 8.20
CA THR A 387 -29.23 26.78 6.73
C THR A 387 -28.44 25.60 6.18
N TYR A 388 -28.90 25.05 5.06
CA TYR A 388 -28.17 24.06 4.31
C TYR A 388 -26.80 24.58 3.86
N ASN A 389 -25.75 23.81 4.09
CA ASN A 389 -24.39 24.17 3.65
C ASN A 389 -24.24 23.85 2.16
N ASP A 390 -24.11 24.87 1.34
CA ASP A 390 -23.96 24.73 -0.11
C ASP A 390 -22.58 24.23 -0.56
N LYS A 391 -21.65 24.05 0.39
CA LYS A 391 -20.30 23.50 0.16
C LYS A 391 -20.09 22.11 0.76
N CYS A 392 -21.14 21.46 1.25
CA CYS A 392 -21.02 20.11 1.80
C CYS A 392 -20.95 19.03 0.71
N ALA A 393 -20.51 17.84 1.13
CA ALA A 393 -20.39 16.67 0.28
C ALA A 393 -21.74 16.27 -0.36
N ASP A 394 -22.84 16.35 0.39
CA ASP A 394 -24.18 16.06 -0.13
C ASP A 394 -24.58 17.02 -1.26
N LYS A 395 -24.24 18.31 -1.14
CA LYS A 395 -24.53 19.29 -2.19
C LYS A 395 -23.77 18.96 -3.46
N ALA A 396 -22.47 18.75 -3.33
CA ALA A 396 -21.60 18.49 -4.47
C ALA A 396 -22.00 17.19 -5.19
N TRP A 397 -22.32 16.13 -4.44
CA TRP A 397 -22.83 14.89 -5.02
C TRP A 397 -24.15 15.10 -5.77
N ASN A 398 -25.11 15.80 -5.17
CA ASN A 398 -26.41 16.07 -5.79
C ASN A 398 -26.27 16.91 -7.06
N ASP A 399 -25.38 17.90 -7.09
CA ASP A 399 -25.10 18.70 -8.29
C ASP A 399 -24.54 17.84 -9.42
N TRP A 400 -23.55 17.00 -9.14
CA TRP A 400 -22.99 16.06 -10.10
C TRP A 400 -24.03 15.07 -10.61
N ASN A 401 -24.85 14.51 -9.72
CA ASN A 401 -25.94 13.60 -10.07
C ASN A 401 -27.01 14.29 -10.95
N ASN A 402 -27.41 15.52 -10.60
CA ASN A 402 -28.40 16.30 -11.37
C ASN A 402 -27.88 16.72 -12.75
N ALA A 403 -26.56 16.88 -12.91
CA ALA A 403 -25.92 17.10 -14.20
C ALA A 403 -25.81 15.82 -15.05
N GLY A 404 -26.35 14.68 -14.59
CA GLY A 404 -26.30 13.42 -15.31
C GLY A 404 -24.98 12.68 -15.14
N LYS A 405 -24.24 12.92 -14.05
CA LYS A 405 -22.98 12.26 -13.70
C LYS A 405 -21.94 12.31 -14.84
N PRO A 406 -21.53 13.50 -15.30
CA PRO A 406 -20.50 13.60 -16.32
C PRO A 406 -19.20 12.94 -15.84
N ALA A 407 -18.56 12.19 -16.75
CA ALA A 407 -17.33 11.44 -16.47
C ALA A 407 -16.09 12.34 -16.28
N ASN A 408 -16.16 13.61 -16.71
CA ASN A 408 -15.07 14.59 -16.66
C ASN A 408 -15.59 16.01 -16.40
N GLY A 409 -14.70 16.88 -15.90
CA GLY A 409 -14.91 18.33 -15.77
C GLY A 409 -15.23 18.80 -14.36
N ASP A 410 -15.24 20.14 -14.19
CA ASP A 410 -15.25 20.83 -12.89
C ASP A 410 -16.31 20.32 -11.89
N ILE A 411 -17.47 19.89 -12.35
CA ILE A 411 -18.55 19.41 -11.47
C ILE A 411 -18.25 18.03 -10.87
N LYS A 412 -17.59 17.14 -11.62
CA LYS A 412 -17.09 15.86 -11.08
C LYS A 412 -15.96 16.14 -10.09
N ASP A 413 -15.03 17.03 -10.45
CA ASP A 413 -13.88 17.36 -9.63
C ASP A 413 -14.31 17.99 -8.31
N ALA A 414 -15.31 18.89 -8.34
CA ALA A 414 -15.93 19.47 -7.15
C ALA A 414 -16.63 18.42 -6.27
N PHE A 415 -17.34 17.45 -6.88
CA PHE A 415 -17.92 16.32 -6.16
C PHE A 415 -16.83 15.51 -5.45
N LYS A 416 -15.81 15.06 -6.18
CA LYS A 416 -14.74 14.23 -5.61
C LYS A 416 -14.04 14.97 -4.49
N ALA A 417 -13.63 16.22 -4.72
CA ALA A 417 -12.96 17.04 -3.71
C ALA A 417 -13.80 17.27 -2.45
N ALA A 418 -15.12 17.48 -2.57
CA ALA A 418 -15.99 17.67 -1.41
C ALA A 418 -16.19 16.38 -0.61
N VAL A 419 -16.26 15.23 -1.29
CA VAL A 419 -16.44 13.91 -0.63
C VAL A 419 -15.14 13.43 0.01
N THR A 420 -14.01 13.48 -0.69
CA THR A 420 -12.72 13.08 -0.13
C THR A 420 -12.23 14.06 0.94
N GLY A 421 -12.48 15.37 0.77
CA GLY A 421 -12.21 16.38 1.81
C GLY A 421 -13.06 16.22 3.07
N ALA A 422 -14.08 15.37 3.04
CA ALA A 422 -14.90 14.98 4.19
C ALA A 422 -14.50 13.61 4.78
N ASP A 423 -13.31 13.10 4.45
CA ASP A 423 -12.77 11.80 4.87
C ASP A 423 -13.59 10.59 4.37
N ILE A 424 -14.34 10.75 3.27
CA ILE A 424 -15.10 9.67 2.65
C ILE A 424 -14.33 9.12 1.46
N THR A 425 -13.97 7.83 1.50
CA THR A 425 -13.31 7.14 0.39
C THR A 425 -14.33 6.69 -0.65
N ILE A 426 -14.00 6.83 -1.94
CA ILE A 426 -14.86 6.43 -3.06
C ILE A 426 -14.30 5.18 -3.76
N TYR A 427 -15.04 4.08 -3.76
CA TYR A 427 -14.67 2.88 -4.51
C TYR A 427 -15.54 2.72 -5.75
N GLN A 428 -14.87 2.70 -6.91
CA GLN A 428 -15.49 2.48 -8.21
C GLN A 428 -15.09 1.10 -8.74
N ARG A 429 -16.03 0.44 -9.41
CA ARG A 429 -15.83 -0.90 -9.98
C ARG A 429 -14.85 -0.84 -11.15
N SER A 430 -14.06 -1.90 -11.36
CA SER A 430 -13.21 -2.03 -12.55
C SER A 430 -13.08 -3.48 -12.99
N ASN A 431 -12.57 -3.68 -14.20
CA ASN A 431 -12.22 -5.00 -14.71
C ASN A 431 -10.71 -5.23 -14.61
N ASP A 432 -10.29 -6.29 -13.94
CA ASP A 432 -8.92 -6.79 -14.02
C ASP A 432 -8.84 -7.88 -15.10
N ASN A 433 -7.85 -7.79 -15.99
CA ASN A 433 -7.70 -8.74 -17.11
C ASN A 433 -7.60 -10.21 -16.68
N LYS A 434 -7.11 -10.50 -15.47
CA LYS A 434 -6.98 -11.86 -14.94
C LYS A 434 -8.12 -12.20 -13.97
N PHE A 435 -8.53 -11.25 -13.14
CA PHE A 435 -9.43 -11.49 -12.01
C PHE A 435 -10.87 -10.96 -12.20
N GLY A 436 -11.16 -10.44 -13.40
CA GLY A 436 -12.50 -10.05 -13.84
C GLY A 436 -13.02 -8.75 -13.22
N TRP A 437 -14.34 -8.57 -13.26
CA TRP A 437 -14.99 -7.41 -12.68
C TRP A 437 -15.05 -7.48 -11.16
N GLY A 438 -14.92 -6.32 -10.51
CA GLY A 438 -15.07 -6.18 -9.06
C GLY A 438 -14.63 -4.81 -8.53
N TYR A 439 -14.68 -4.66 -7.21
CA TYR A 439 -14.14 -3.48 -6.52
C TYR A 439 -12.74 -3.81 -6.01
N TYR A 440 -11.78 -2.97 -6.39
CA TYR A 440 -10.37 -3.18 -6.12
C TYR A 440 -9.79 -2.05 -5.29
N CYS A 441 -8.86 -2.40 -4.41
CA CYS A 441 -8.10 -1.46 -3.61
C CYS A 441 -6.61 -1.84 -3.57
N TYR A 442 -5.78 -0.90 -3.13
CA TYR A 442 -4.34 -1.04 -3.00
C TYR A 442 -3.90 -0.94 -1.54
N TYR A 443 -2.87 -1.70 -1.19
CA TYR A 443 -2.15 -1.59 0.07
C TYR A 443 -0.68 -1.35 -0.23
N TYR A 444 -0.10 -0.34 0.40
CA TYR A 444 1.29 0.04 0.22
C TYR A 444 2.12 -0.43 1.41
N TYR A 445 3.25 -1.06 1.13
CA TYR A 445 4.26 -1.44 2.12
C TYR A 445 5.62 -0.94 1.64
N TRP A 446 6.31 -0.17 2.48
CA TRP A 446 7.68 0.30 2.21
C TRP A 446 8.68 -0.63 2.88
N ASN A 447 9.70 -1.06 2.14
CA ASN A 447 10.62 -2.11 2.61
C ASN A 447 11.48 -1.62 3.77
N ARG A 448 11.31 -2.23 4.94
CA ARG A 448 12.14 -1.95 6.12
C ARG A 448 13.43 -2.77 6.10
N HIS A 449 14.56 -2.09 6.28
CA HIS A 449 15.89 -2.67 6.41
C HIS A 449 16.42 -2.54 7.83
N ASN A 450 16.64 -1.32 8.32
CA ASN A 450 17.08 -1.03 9.69
C ASN A 450 15.89 -0.62 10.58
N ASP A 451 15.00 -1.56 10.84
CA ASP A 451 13.83 -1.35 11.71
C ASP A 451 14.27 -0.94 13.13
N ASN A 452 13.86 0.26 13.53
CA ASN A 452 14.18 0.83 14.83
C ASN A 452 13.24 0.34 15.96
N ARG A 453 12.23 -0.46 15.61
CA ARG A 453 11.17 -1.04 16.47
C ARG A 453 10.31 -0.01 17.19
N ASN A 454 10.23 1.20 16.65
CA ASN A 454 9.52 2.33 17.21
C ASN A 454 8.64 2.98 16.13
N ASN A 455 7.50 2.35 15.86
CA ASN A 455 6.51 2.81 14.88
C ASN A 455 6.18 4.30 15.09
N GLY A 456 6.08 5.04 13.99
CA GLY A 456 5.82 6.48 13.97
C GLY A 456 7.07 7.35 14.14
N VAL A 457 8.26 6.77 14.32
CA VAL A 457 9.53 7.49 14.34
C VAL A 457 10.43 6.95 13.24
N MET A 458 10.84 7.81 12.33
CA MET A 458 11.74 7.47 11.22
C MET A 458 13.19 7.34 11.71
N GLY A 459 13.83 6.21 11.41
CA GLY A 459 15.22 5.92 11.70
C GLY A 459 16.16 6.09 10.49
N PRO A 460 17.48 6.12 10.72
CA PRO A 460 18.49 6.15 9.64
C PRO A 460 18.44 4.88 8.78
N MET A 461 18.24 5.06 7.46
CA MET A 461 18.20 3.97 6.47
C MET A 461 17.21 2.86 6.88
N GLU A 462 16.10 3.27 7.49
CA GLU A 462 15.04 2.37 7.93
C GLU A 462 14.29 1.80 6.74
N PHE A 463 13.93 2.64 5.77
CA PHE A 463 13.32 2.24 4.51
C PHE A 463 14.37 2.23 3.41
N ALA A 464 14.91 1.04 3.14
CA ALA A 464 16.00 0.87 2.21
C ALA A 464 16.02 -0.55 1.65
N VAL A 465 16.74 -0.70 0.54
CA VAL A 465 17.12 -2.00 -0.02
C VAL A 465 18.62 -2.02 -0.11
N VAL A 466 19.24 -2.90 0.67
CA VAL A 466 20.70 -3.06 0.70
C VAL A 466 21.08 -4.37 0.03
N ARG A 467 22.13 -4.33 -0.78
CA ARG A 467 22.64 -5.53 -1.48
C ARG A 467 22.99 -6.63 -0.49
N ASN A 468 22.93 -7.88 -0.96
CA ASN A 468 23.33 -9.05 -0.17
C ASN A 468 22.49 -9.26 1.10
N ASN A 469 21.23 -8.79 1.09
CA ASN A 469 20.20 -9.12 2.06
C ASN A 469 19.05 -9.90 1.41
N VAL A 470 18.38 -10.70 2.21
CA VAL A 470 17.11 -11.36 1.87
C VAL A 470 16.02 -10.76 2.75
N TYR A 471 15.01 -10.16 2.13
CA TYR A 471 13.82 -9.65 2.79
C TYR A 471 12.70 -10.68 2.69
N LYS A 472 12.32 -11.25 3.83
CA LYS A 472 11.19 -12.18 3.98
C LYS A 472 9.93 -11.37 4.26
N ILE A 473 8.91 -11.48 3.43
CA ILE A 473 7.68 -10.67 3.53
C ILE A 473 6.42 -11.55 3.56
N ALA A 474 5.55 -11.32 4.54
CA ALA A 474 4.24 -11.95 4.62
C ALA A 474 3.19 -10.95 5.08
N VAL A 475 2.07 -10.84 4.36
CA VAL A 475 0.94 -10.02 4.80
C VAL A 475 0.11 -10.83 5.78
N THR A 476 0.04 -10.41 7.04
CA THR A 476 -0.62 -11.17 8.11
C THR A 476 -1.97 -10.60 8.52
N LYS A 477 -2.24 -9.33 8.19
CA LYS A 477 -3.52 -8.69 8.50
C LYS A 477 -3.80 -7.50 7.59
N LEU A 478 -5.06 -7.32 7.22
CA LEU A 478 -5.60 -6.07 6.68
C LEU A 478 -6.52 -5.45 7.74
N SER A 479 -6.21 -4.25 8.20
CA SER A 479 -6.92 -3.61 9.33
C SER A 479 -8.10 -2.74 8.90
N ARG A 480 -8.13 -2.34 7.62
CA ARG A 480 -9.23 -1.58 6.99
C ARG A 480 -9.15 -1.73 5.46
N LEU A 481 -10.19 -1.27 4.77
CA LEU A 481 -10.20 -1.24 3.31
C LEU A 481 -9.03 -0.37 2.79
N GLY A 482 -8.27 -0.87 1.82
CA GLY A 482 -7.09 -0.20 1.25
C GLY A 482 -7.44 1.02 0.39
N HIS A 483 -6.42 1.71 -0.11
CA HIS A 483 -6.55 2.87 -0.98
C HIS A 483 -7.35 2.54 -2.26
N PRO A 484 -8.26 3.41 -2.72
CA PRO A 484 -8.98 3.19 -3.97
C PRO A 484 -8.01 3.20 -5.15
N ARG A 485 -8.39 2.51 -6.22
CA ARG A 485 -7.56 2.40 -7.42
C ARG A 485 -7.24 3.74 -8.09
N ILE A 486 -8.16 4.69 -7.98
CA ILE A 486 -8.05 6.02 -8.57
C ILE A 486 -7.70 6.96 -7.43
N SER A 487 -6.52 7.57 -7.46
CA SER A 487 -5.99 8.32 -6.31
C SER A 487 -6.85 9.52 -5.90
N GLU A 488 -7.52 10.20 -6.84
CA GLU A 488 -8.47 11.30 -6.55
C GLU A 488 -9.68 10.88 -5.70
N ASN A 489 -9.95 9.58 -5.58
CA ASN A 489 -11.03 9.04 -4.76
C ASN A 489 -10.62 8.77 -3.31
N ASP A 490 -9.34 8.98 -2.99
CA ASP A 490 -8.76 8.71 -1.70
C ASP A 490 -8.67 9.99 -0.86
N PRO A 491 -9.24 10.04 0.35
CA PRO A 491 -9.03 11.17 1.25
C PRO A 491 -7.57 11.32 1.70
N GLU A 492 -6.80 10.21 1.78
CA GLU A 492 -5.40 10.25 2.21
C GLU A 492 -4.44 10.61 1.07
N ASN A 493 -4.81 10.26 -0.17
CA ASN A 493 -4.12 10.53 -1.43
C ASN A 493 -2.59 10.73 -1.31
N PRO A 494 -1.83 9.66 -1.01
CA PRO A 494 -0.39 9.76 -0.81
C PRO A 494 0.30 10.41 -2.02
N THR A 495 1.21 11.33 -1.75
CA THR A 495 2.00 12.06 -2.74
C THR A 495 3.47 11.60 -2.72
N PRO A 496 4.29 11.97 -3.72
CA PRO A 496 5.72 11.67 -3.71
C PRO A 496 6.47 12.17 -2.46
N ASP A 497 6.01 13.27 -1.84
CA ASP A 497 6.61 13.87 -0.63
C ASP A 497 6.08 13.26 0.68
N THR A 498 5.16 12.29 0.60
CA THR A 498 4.65 11.61 1.79
C THR A 498 5.75 10.77 2.42
N ASP A 499 5.92 10.88 3.74
CA ASP A 499 6.89 10.09 4.51
C ASP A 499 6.56 8.59 4.44
N ASP A 500 7.59 7.73 4.40
CA ASP A 500 7.37 6.27 4.40
C ASP A 500 6.80 5.76 5.74
N GLU A 501 7.05 6.49 6.84
CA GLU A 501 6.55 6.21 8.18
C GLU A 501 5.33 7.09 8.47
N VAL A 502 4.14 6.52 8.29
CA VAL A 502 2.87 7.16 8.66
C VAL A 502 2.20 6.40 9.80
N ASN A 503 1.48 7.13 10.67
CA ASN A 503 0.77 6.54 11.81
C ASN A 503 -0.47 5.71 11.42
N ASN A 504 -0.68 5.48 10.12
CA ASN A 504 -1.90 4.92 9.59
C ASN A 504 -1.72 3.47 9.16
N VAL A 505 -2.38 2.54 9.87
CA VAL A 505 -2.14 1.11 9.71
C VAL A 505 -3.24 0.49 8.86
N TYR A 506 -3.02 0.39 7.55
CA TYR A 506 -3.89 -0.39 6.65
C TYR A 506 -3.57 -1.88 6.67
N ILE A 507 -2.29 -2.21 6.74
CA ILE A 507 -1.74 -3.53 6.52
C ILE A 507 -0.73 -3.85 7.63
N THR A 508 -0.71 -5.11 8.06
CA THR A 508 0.35 -5.65 8.90
C THR A 508 1.15 -6.62 8.05
N VAL A 509 2.45 -6.34 7.96
CA VAL A 509 3.40 -7.15 7.21
C VAL A 509 4.43 -7.68 8.20
N GLU A 510 4.58 -8.99 8.24
CA GLU A 510 5.68 -9.65 8.94
C GLU A 510 6.90 -9.63 8.03
N THR A 511 8.00 -9.09 8.55
CA THR A 511 9.22 -8.83 7.79
C THR A 511 10.44 -9.34 8.53
N GLU A 512 11.33 -10.06 7.83
CA GLU A 512 12.64 -10.43 8.37
C GLU A 512 13.75 -10.11 7.37
N THR A 513 14.77 -9.39 7.82
CA THR A 513 15.96 -9.06 7.03
C THR A 513 17.08 -10.01 7.41
N LEU A 514 17.49 -10.86 6.47
CA LEU A 514 18.52 -11.87 6.66
C LEU A 514 19.77 -11.53 5.83
N PRO A 515 20.99 -11.79 6.34
CA PRO A 515 22.18 -11.68 5.51
C PRO A 515 22.16 -12.77 4.45
N TRP A 516 22.45 -12.40 3.20
CA TRP A 516 22.65 -13.39 2.15
C TRP A 516 24.09 -13.89 2.21
N VAL A 517 24.26 -15.21 2.39
CA VAL A 517 25.55 -15.84 2.68
C VAL A 517 26.67 -15.34 1.75
N VAL A 518 27.71 -14.75 2.35
CA VAL A 518 28.97 -14.36 1.68
C VAL A 518 29.67 -15.63 1.21
N ARG A 519 30.09 -15.66 -0.06
CA ARG A 519 30.75 -16.83 -0.65
C ARG A 519 32.26 -16.65 -0.69
N ILE A 520 32.95 -17.79 -0.69
CA ILE A 520 34.38 -17.92 -0.91
C ILE A 520 34.57 -18.39 -2.35
N ASN A 521 35.30 -17.61 -3.15
CA ASN A 521 35.65 -17.97 -4.52
C ASN A 521 37.15 -18.20 -4.66
N ASN A 522 37.51 -19.22 -5.44
CA ASN A 522 38.86 -19.47 -5.94
C ASN A 522 38.97 -18.93 -7.37
N ILE A 523 40.00 -18.12 -7.67
CA ILE A 523 40.23 -17.49 -8.97
C ILE A 523 41.60 -17.90 -9.52
N GLU A 524 41.59 -18.53 -10.69
CA GLU A 524 42.76 -18.91 -11.49
C GLU A 524 42.79 -18.05 -12.75
N PHE A 525 43.97 -17.55 -13.14
CA PHE A 525 44.15 -16.58 -14.22
C PHE A 525 45.16 -17.04 -15.27
#